data_AF-A0A5Z2W0P9-F1
#
_entry.id   AF-A0A5Z2W0P9-F1
#
_cell.length_a   1.000
_cell.length_b   1.000
_cell.length_c   1.000
_cell.angle_alpha   90.00
_cell.angle_beta   90.00
_cell.angle_gamma   90.00
#
_symmetry.space_group_name_H-M   'P 1'
#
loop_
_entity.id
_entity.type
_entity.pdbx_description
1 polymer ?
#
loop_
_entity_poly.entity_id
_entity_poly.type
_entity_poly.pdbx_seq_one_letter_code
_entity_poly.pdbx_strand_id
1 'polypeptide(L)'
;FAIEGLLNYAMALDNPTLNKLSEETRLQIIPYLVNFAFADYSRSAASKARCEHCAGTGFHNVLREVVKHSRSGESVIKEEWVKELCQHCHGKGEVSTACRGCKGKGIVLDEKRTRLHGTPVYKICGRCNGNRFSRLPTTLARHHVQKLVPDLTDYQWYKGYADVIDKLVTKCWQEEAYAEAQLRKVTR
;
A
#
# COMPACT_ATOMS: atom_id res chain seq x y z
N PHE A 1 14.68 -11.38 -11.74
CA PHE A 1 15.51 -10.19 -12.02
C PHE A 1 15.35 -9.06 -11.01
N ALA A 2 14.27 -8.25 -11.04
CA ALA A 2 14.17 -7.06 -10.15
C ALA A 2 14.12 -7.41 -8.65
N ILE A 3 13.27 -8.37 -8.27
CA ILE A 3 13.10 -8.82 -6.88
C ILE A 3 14.37 -9.50 -6.36
N GLU A 4 15.03 -10.33 -7.18
CA GLU A 4 16.28 -11.01 -6.81
C GLU A 4 17.43 -10.03 -6.57
N GLY A 5 17.57 -9.00 -7.42
CA GLY A 5 18.56 -7.96 -7.21
C GLY A 5 18.31 -7.19 -5.92
N LEU A 6 17.04 -6.87 -5.63
CA LEU A 6 16.65 -6.21 -4.39
C LEU A 6 16.83 -7.12 -3.16
N LEU A 7 16.61 -8.42 -3.32
CA LEU A 7 16.87 -9.43 -2.28
C LEU A 7 18.35 -9.53 -1.94
N ASN A 8 19.22 -9.61 -2.95
CA ASN A 8 20.67 -9.62 -2.76
C ASN A 8 21.14 -8.34 -2.06
N TYR A 9 20.60 -7.19 -2.45
CA TYR A 9 20.86 -5.92 -1.76
C TYR A 9 20.39 -5.97 -0.30
N ALA A 10 19.18 -6.48 -0.03
CA ALA A 10 18.63 -6.59 1.32
C ALA A 10 19.46 -7.52 2.22
N MET A 11 19.96 -8.63 1.68
CA MET A 11 20.82 -9.57 2.42
C MET A 11 22.21 -8.99 2.71
N ALA A 12 22.70 -8.06 1.88
CA ALA A 12 23.96 -7.36 2.08
C ALA A 12 23.86 -6.14 3.02
N LEU A 13 22.64 -5.73 3.41
CA LEU A 13 22.47 -4.63 4.36
C LEU A 13 22.91 -5.05 5.76
N ASP A 14 23.83 -4.29 6.34
CA ASP A 14 24.14 -4.43 7.76
C ASP A 14 23.01 -3.80 8.59
N ASN A 15 22.13 -4.66 9.13
CA ASN A 15 21.02 -4.25 9.98
C ASN A 15 21.08 -5.01 11.32
N PRO A 16 21.42 -4.33 12.44
CA PRO A 16 21.55 -4.97 13.75
C PRO A 16 20.27 -5.67 14.24
N THR A 17 19.08 -5.25 13.80
CA THR A 17 17.82 -5.87 14.19
C THR A 17 17.60 -7.19 13.45
N LEU A 18 17.88 -7.23 12.14
CA LEU A 18 17.80 -8.47 11.35
C LEU A 18 18.92 -9.46 11.70
N ASN A 19 20.11 -8.97 12.01
CA ASN A 19 21.27 -9.82 12.33
C ASN A 19 21.15 -10.55 13.67
N LYS A 20 20.26 -10.10 14.56
CA LYS A 20 19.97 -10.78 15.85
C LYS A 20 18.97 -11.93 15.73
N LEU A 21 18.30 -12.07 14.58
CA LEU A 21 17.29 -13.11 14.36
C LEU A 21 17.95 -14.42 13.94
N SER A 22 17.23 -15.54 14.11
CA SER A 22 17.64 -16.81 13.52
C SER A 22 17.65 -16.72 11.99
N GLU A 23 18.45 -17.57 11.35
CA GLU A 23 18.53 -17.61 9.89
C GLU A 23 17.17 -17.94 9.27
N GLU A 24 16.40 -18.88 9.84
CA GLU A 24 15.08 -19.23 9.32
C GLU A 24 14.11 -18.04 9.38
N THR A 25 14.14 -17.28 10.48
CA THR A 25 13.28 -16.10 10.67
C THR A 25 13.65 -15.00 9.69
N ARG A 26 14.96 -14.78 9.50
CA ARG A 26 15.48 -13.79 8.55
C ARG A 26 15.09 -14.13 7.11
N LEU A 27 15.16 -15.40 6.72
CA LEU A 27 14.76 -15.88 5.38
C LEU A 27 13.26 -15.77 5.13
N GLN A 28 12.42 -15.68 6.16
CA GLN A 28 10.99 -15.37 6.00
C GLN A 28 10.72 -13.86 5.92
N ILE A 29 11.41 -13.06 6.74
CA ILE A 29 11.15 -11.63 6.84
C ILE A 29 11.71 -10.86 5.64
N ILE A 30 12.97 -11.11 5.24
CA ILE A 30 13.63 -10.31 4.20
C ILE A 30 12.86 -10.37 2.87
N PRO A 31 12.50 -11.54 2.32
CA PRO A 31 11.74 -11.60 1.06
C PRO A 31 10.39 -10.89 1.16
N TYR A 32 9.74 -10.95 2.32
CA TYR A 32 8.49 -10.23 2.56
C TYR A 32 8.70 -8.71 2.50
N LEU A 33 9.72 -8.17 3.18
CA LEU A 33 10.05 -6.74 3.15
C LEU A 33 10.43 -6.27 1.74
N VAL A 34 11.17 -7.09 0.99
CA VAL A 34 11.54 -6.84 -0.41
C VAL A 34 10.31 -6.73 -1.29
N ASN A 35 9.39 -7.70 -1.20
CA ASN A 35 8.14 -7.67 -1.95
C ASN A 35 7.26 -6.46 -1.56
N PHE A 36 7.22 -6.14 -0.26
CA PHE A 36 6.48 -5.00 0.24
C PHE A 36 7.03 -3.67 -0.31
N ALA A 37 8.36 -3.48 -0.24
CA ALA A 37 9.03 -2.30 -0.76
C ALA A 37 8.85 -2.17 -2.28
N PHE A 38 9.00 -3.26 -3.03
CA PHE A 38 8.80 -3.27 -4.47
C PHE A 38 7.34 -2.96 -4.84
N ALA A 39 6.36 -3.48 -4.10
CA ALA A 39 4.95 -3.17 -4.29
C ALA A 39 4.58 -1.71 -3.94
N ASP A 40 5.34 -1.07 -3.04
CA ASP A 40 5.19 0.35 -2.73
C ASP A 40 5.83 1.24 -3.79
N TYR A 41 7.02 0.85 -4.28
CA TYR A 41 7.71 1.51 -5.39
C TYR A 41 6.92 1.44 -6.70
N SER A 42 6.49 0.24 -7.11
CA SER A 42 5.77 0.00 -8.39
C SER A 42 4.33 0.51 -8.41
N ARG A 43 3.90 1.17 -7.34
CA ARG A 43 2.56 1.76 -7.23
C ARG A 43 2.47 3.01 -8.10
N SER A 44 1.27 3.24 -8.65
CA SER A 44 0.97 4.42 -9.44
C SER A 44 -0.41 4.98 -9.07
N ALA A 45 -0.76 6.16 -9.61
CA ALA A 45 -2.10 6.72 -9.45
C ALA A 45 -3.21 5.82 -10.06
N ALA A 46 -2.88 4.96 -11.02
CA ALA A 46 -3.81 4.02 -11.62
C ALA A 46 -3.94 2.71 -10.82
N SER A 47 -2.97 2.39 -9.96
CA SER A 47 -2.96 1.14 -9.20
C SER A 47 -4.16 1.03 -8.26
N LYS A 48 -4.61 -0.20 -8.07
CA LYS A 48 -5.66 -0.60 -7.13
C LYS A 48 -5.05 -1.49 -6.05
N ALA A 49 -5.56 -1.38 -4.84
CA ALA A 49 -5.19 -2.26 -3.74
C ALA A 49 -6.40 -3.07 -3.31
N ARG A 50 -6.18 -4.32 -2.91
CA ARG A 50 -7.22 -5.15 -2.28
C ARG A 50 -7.80 -4.38 -1.08
N CYS A 51 -9.12 -4.31 -1.00
CA CYS A 51 -9.80 -3.65 0.11
C CYS A 51 -9.56 -4.46 1.39
N GLU A 52 -8.90 -3.86 2.37
CA GLU A 52 -8.58 -4.49 3.65
C GLU A 52 -9.82 -4.80 4.47
N HIS A 53 -10.85 -3.95 4.39
CA HIS A 53 -12.08 -4.10 5.16
C HIS A 53 -12.86 -5.37 4.79
N CYS A 54 -12.94 -5.70 3.50
CA CYS A 54 -13.62 -6.91 3.04
C CYS A 54 -12.66 -7.99 2.54
N ALA A 55 -11.36 -7.84 2.80
CA ALA A 55 -10.33 -8.73 2.25
C ALA A 55 -10.56 -9.04 0.76
N GLY A 56 -10.87 -8.03 -0.06
CA GLY A 56 -11.05 -8.22 -1.49
C GLY A 56 -12.37 -8.83 -1.96
N THR A 57 -13.24 -9.28 -1.07
CA THR A 57 -14.51 -9.92 -1.48
C THR A 57 -15.52 -8.92 -2.04
N GLY A 58 -15.42 -7.65 -1.63
CA GLY A 58 -16.42 -6.61 -1.91
C GLY A 58 -17.63 -6.64 -0.98
N PHE A 59 -17.81 -7.71 -0.20
CA PHE A 59 -19.02 -7.95 0.59
C PHE A 59 -18.69 -8.55 1.97
N HIS A 60 -19.55 -8.28 2.94
CA HIS A 60 -19.56 -8.95 4.24
C HIS A 60 -20.74 -9.92 4.29
N ASN A 61 -20.49 -11.15 4.72
CA ASN A 61 -21.57 -12.07 5.04
C ASN A 61 -22.06 -11.75 6.45
N VAL A 62 -23.33 -11.37 6.57
CA VAL A 62 -23.96 -11.08 7.87
C VAL A 62 -25.28 -11.82 7.97
N LEU A 63 -25.63 -12.24 9.18
CA LEU A 63 -26.93 -12.85 9.44
C LEU A 63 -27.98 -11.73 9.53
N ARG A 64 -29.05 -11.84 8.74
CA ARG A 64 -30.18 -10.92 8.74
C ARG A 64 -31.49 -11.69 8.64
N GLU A 65 -32.53 -11.11 9.22
CA GLU A 65 -33.91 -11.53 8.96
C GLU A 65 -34.30 -11.11 7.54
N VAL A 66 -34.65 -12.10 6.71
CA VAL A 66 -35.12 -11.89 5.35
C VAL A 66 -36.58 -12.32 5.25
N VAL A 67 -37.40 -11.48 4.62
CA VAL A 67 -38.79 -11.80 4.30
C VAL A 67 -38.80 -12.56 2.98
N LYS A 68 -39.26 -13.81 3.00
CA LYS A 68 -39.47 -14.59 1.78
C LYS A 68 -40.96 -14.63 1.46
N HIS A 69 -41.29 -14.15 0.27
CA HIS A 69 -42.64 -14.22 -0.27
C HIS A 69 -42.81 -15.52 -1.05
N SER A 70 -43.80 -16.33 -0.66
CA SER A 70 -44.20 -17.51 -1.43
C SER A 70 -45.12 -17.11 -2.60
N ARG A 71 -45.26 -18.00 -3.59
CA ARG A 71 -46.22 -17.80 -4.69
C ARG A 71 -47.68 -17.79 -4.24
N SER A 72 -47.98 -18.30 -3.04
CA SER A 72 -49.31 -18.29 -2.42
C SER A 72 -49.63 -16.99 -1.66
N GLY A 73 -48.70 -16.03 -1.59
CA GLY A 73 -48.89 -14.74 -0.91
C GLY A 73 -48.52 -14.75 0.58
N GLU A 74 -48.09 -15.88 1.13
CA GLU A 74 -47.59 -15.97 2.49
C GLU A 74 -46.16 -15.45 2.58
N SER A 75 -45.86 -14.70 3.64
CA SER A 75 -44.53 -14.14 3.90
C SER A 75 -43.94 -14.77 5.14
N VAL A 76 -42.79 -15.43 5.00
CA VAL A 76 -42.07 -16.05 6.12
C VAL A 76 -40.80 -15.26 6.41
N ILE A 77 -40.62 -14.86 7.67
CA ILE A 77 -39.36 -14.26 8.14
C ILE A 77 -38.42 -15.40 8.52
N LYS A 78 -37.22 -15.39 7.97
CA LYS A 78 -36.17 -16.36 8.30
C LYS A 78 -34.82 -15.67 8.42
N GLU A 79 -34.01 -16.11 9.37
CA GLU A 79 -32.60 -15.69 9.45
C GLU A 79 -31.77 -16.38 8.38
N GLU A 80 -31.13 -15.59 7.52
CA GLU A 80 -30.23 -16.09 6.49
C GLU A 80 -28.98 -15.23 6.38
N TRP A 81 -27.87 -15.85 5.95
CA TRP A 81 -26.64 -15.14 5.64
C TRP A 81 -26.83 -14.34 4.35
N VAL A 82 -26.81 -13.02 4.46
CA VAL A 82 -26.89 -12.11 3.33
C VAL A 82 -25.55 -11.45 3.05
N LYS A 83 -25.32 -11.12 1.79
CA LYS A 83 -24.15 -10.35 1.36
C LYS A 83 -24.46 -8.86 1.46
N GLU A 84 -23.86 -8.19 2.43
CA GLU A 84 -23.89 -6.73 2.53
C GLU A 84 -22.70 -6.12 1.80
N LEU A 85 -22.93 -5.03 1.06
CA LEU A 85 -21.87 -4.31 0.35
C LEU A 85 -20.85 -3.73 1.35
N CYS A 86 -19.57 -3.94 1.07
CA CYS A 86 -18.52 -3.27 1.81
C CYS A 86 -18.58 -1.76 1.55
N GLN A 87 -18.88 -0.97 2.57
CA GLN A 87 -19.04 0.48 2.47
C GLN A 87 -17.75 1.21 2.07
N HIS A 88 -16.58 0.58 2.24
CA HIS A 88 -15.29 1.18 1.91
C HIS A 88 -14.92 1.07 0.43
N CYS A 89 -15.29 -0.02 -0.24
CA CYS A 89 -15.02 -0.24 -1.66
C CYS A 89 -16.28 -0.22 -2.53
N HIS A 90 -17.45 -0.12 -1.90
CA HIS A 90 -18.77 -0.18 -2.54
C HIS A 90 -18.92 -1.41 -3.45
N GLY A 91 -18.61 -2.60 -2.93
CA GLY A 91 -18.75 -3.86 -3.67
C GLY A 91 -17.59 -4.23 -4.59
N LYS A 92 -16.63 -3.33 -4.82
CA LYS A 92 -15.56 -3.55 -5.81
C LYS A 92 -14.49 -4.54 -5.36
N GLY A 93 -14.34 -4.77 -4.06
CA GLY A 93 -13.22 -5.55 -3.50
C GLY A 93 -11.87 -4.84 -3.57
N GLU A 94 -11.76 -3.72 -4.27
CA GLU A 94 -10.54 -2.95 -4.42
C GLU A 94 -10.75 -1.47 -4.13
N VAL A 95 -9.67 -0.80 -3.72
CA VAL A 95 -9.62 0.64 -3.43
C VAL A 95 -8.54 1.30 -4.28
N SER A 96 -8.82 2.52 -4.75
CA SER A 96 -7.81 3.29 -5.48
C SER A 96 -6.65 3.64 -4.56
N THR A 97 -5.44 3.48 -5.09
CA THR A 97 -4.21 3.90 -4.41
C THR A 97 -3.85 5.36 -4.68
N ALA A 98 -4.59 6.03 -5.56
CA ALA A 98 -4.41 7.45 -5.84
C ALA A 98 -4.48 8.27 -4.55
N CYS A 99 -3.64 9.30 -4.47
CA CYS A 99 -3.59 10.18 -3.32
C CYS A 99 -4.96 10.82 -3.13
N ARG A 100 -5.59 10.60 -1.98
CA ARG A 100 -6.94 11.14 -1.69
C ARG A 100 -6.99 12.67 -1.71
N GLY A 101 -5.86 13.33 -1.46
CA GLY A 101 -5.76 14.79 -1.46
C GLY A 101 -5.80 15.40 -2.86
N CYS A 102 -4.98 14.89 -3.79
CA CYS A 102 -4.90 15.41 -5.17
C CYS A 102 -5.63 14.55 -6.22
N LYS A 103 -6.27 13.46 -5.80
CA LYS A 103 -6.97 12.48 -6.67
C LYS A 103 -6.09 12.00 -7.83
N GLY A 104 -4.80 11.76 -7.59
CA GLY A 104 -3.87 11.31 -8.64
C GLY A 104 -3.19 12.41 -9.45
N LYS A 105 -3.48 13.69 -9.20
CA LYS A 105 -2.87 14.80 -9.98
C LYS A 105 -1.44 15.12 -9.58
N GLY A 106 -1.07 14.88 -8.32
CA GLY A 106 0.23 15.28 -7.75
C GLY A 106 0.35 16.77 -7.40
N ILE A 107 -0.61 17.58 -7.83
CA ILE A 107 -0.68 19.01 -7.55
C ILE A 107 -2.04 19.38 -6.94
N VAL A 108 -2.05 20.47 -6.18
CA VAL A 108 -3.24 21.06 -5.54
C VAL A 108 -3.26 22.56 -5.78
N LEU A 109 -4.44 23.18 -5.70
CA LEU A 109 -4.57 24.63 -5.83
C LEU A 109 -3.81 25.32 -4.67
N ASP A 110 -2.98 26.30 -5.01
CA ASP A 110 -2.42 27.22 -4.03
C ASP A 110 -3.42 28.36 -3.82
N GLU A 111 -4.27 28.22 -2.81
CA GLU A 111 -5.30 29.20 -2.49
C GLU A 111 -4.73 30.59 -2.18
N LYS A 112 -3.52 30.68 -1.63
CA LYS A 112 -2.90 31.98 -1.28
C LYS A 112 -2.45 32.68 -2.55
N ARG A 113 -1.69 31.99 -3.40
CA ARG A 113 -1.21 32.54 -4.69
C ARG A 113 -2.37 32.79 -5.66
N THR A 114 -3.37 31.91 -5.69
CA THR A 114 -4.55 32.08 -6.54
C THR A 114 -5.31 33.36 -6.19
N ARG A 115 -5.49 33.65 -4.89
CA ARG A 115 -6.09 34.90 -4.44
C ARG A 115 -5.25 36.13 -4.78
N LEU A 116 -3.93 36.04 -4.64
CA LEU A 116 -3.01 37.14 -4.95
C LEU A 116 -2.98 37.49 -6.44
N HIS A 117 -2.96 36.48 -7.31
CA HIS A 117 -2.80 36.69 -8.75
C HIS A 117 -4.14 36.80 -9.49
N GLY A 118 -5.27 36.47 -8.86
CA GLY A 118 -6.58 36.42 -9.51
C GLY A 118 -6.73 35.30 -10.55
N THR A 119 -5.75 34.39 -10.65
CA THR A 119 -5.73 33.26 -11.59
C THR A 119 -5.33 31.98 -10.85
N PRO A 120 -5.81 30.79 -11.27
CA PRO A 120 -5.46 29.53 -10.63
C PRO A 120 -3.95 29.25 -10.65
N VAL A 121 -3.33 29.24 -9.46
CA VAL A 121 -1.93 28.83 -9.27
C VAL A 121 -1.90 27.50 -8.54
N TYR A 122 -1.08 26.56 -9.02
CA TYR A 122 -0.95 25.23 -8.43
C TYR A 122 0.38 25.05 -7.71
N LYS A 123 0.38 24.17 -6.72
CA LYS A 123 1.57 23.73 -5.99
C LYS A 123 1.60 22.20 -5.87
N ILE A 124 2.76 21.66 -5.52
CA ILE A 124 2.93 20.25 -5.24
C ILE A 124 1.99 19.83 -4.10
N CYS A 125 1.33 18.68 -4.27
CA CYS A 125 0.47 18.12 -3.24
C CYS A 125 1.31 17.71 -2.03
N GLY A 126 1.18 18.42 -0.91
CA GLY A 126 1.93 18.10 0.32
C GLY A 126 1.63 16.71 0.90
N ARG A 127 0.48 16.11 0.59
CA ARG A 127 0.10 14.78 1.11
C ARG A 127 0.86 13.63 0.45
N CYS A 128 1.07 13.70 -0.86
CA CYS A 128 1.85 12.69 -1.59
C CYS A 128 3.23 13.19 -2.03
N ASN A 129 3.57 14.43 -1.68
CA ASN A 129 4.77 15.12 -2.16
C ASN A 129 4.96 15.04 -3.69
N GLY A 130 3.86 15.13 -4.44
CA GLY A 130 3.89 15.00 -5.90
C GLY A 130 3.82 13.57 -6.45
N ASN A 131 3.93 12.53 -5.61
CA ASN A 131 3.93 11.11 -6.04
C ASN A 131 2.60 10.64 -6.63
N ARG A 132 1.52 11.40 -6.52
CA ARG A 132 0.17 11.09 -7.07
C ARG A 132 -0.55 9.90 -6.43
N PHE A 133 0.12 9.01 -5.71
CA PHE A 133 -0.47 7.90 -4.96
C PHE A 133 -0.12 7.96 -3.47
N SER A 134 -0.83 7.18 -2.67
CA SER A 134 -0.53 6.97 -1.25
C SER A 134 0.46 5.82 -1.10
N ARG A 135 1.49 6.01 -0.27
CA ARG A 135 2.44 4.95 0.11
C ARG A 135 1.72 3.81 0.82
N LEU A 136 2.25 2.60 0.71
CA LEU A 136 1.80 1.46 1.49
C LEU A 136 2.04 1.72 2.98
N PRO A 137 1.02 1.54 3.85
CA PRO A 137 1.21 1.67 5.29
C PRO A 137 2.18 0.58 5.78
N THR A 138 3.32 1.00 6.33
CA THR A 138 4.32 0.07 6.89
C THR A 138 3.76 -0.76 8.05
N THR A 139 2.66 -0.32 8.66
CA THR A 139 1.89 -1.11 9.64
C THR A 139 1.48 -2.48 9.09
N LEU A 140 1.17 -2.62 7.81
CA LEU A 140 0.85 -3.92 7.21
C LEU A 140 2.04 -4.89 7.30
N ALA A 141 3.24 -4.39 6.99
CA ALA A 141 4.45 -5.17 7.15
C ALA A 141 4.76 -5.47 8.61
N ARG A 142 4.47 -4.52 9.51
CA ARG A 142 4.63 -4.71 10.96
C ARG A 142 3.78 -5.87 11.46
N HIS A 143 2.50 -5.94 11.08
CA HIS A 143 1.61 -7.03 11.51
C HIS A 143 2.11 -8.39 11.04
N HIS A 144 2.76 -8.46 9.87
CA HIS A 144 3.38 -9.70 9.40
C HIS A 144 4.62 -10.07 10.24
N VAL A 145 5.53 -9.12 10.45
CA VAL A 145 6.76 -9.35 11.23
C VAL A 145 6.44 -9.69 12.68
N GLN A 146 5.43 -9.08 13.27
CA GLN A 146 5.03 -9.33 14.65
C GLN A 146 4.51 -10.75 14.89
N LYS A 147 4.03 -11.46 13.85
CA LYS A 147 3.69 -12.89 13.96
C LYS A 147 4.92 -13.79 14.10
N LEU A 148 6.06 -13.36 13.58
CA LEU A 148 7.33 -14.08 13.62
C LEU A 148 8.20 -13.64 14.80
N VAL A 149 8.06 -12.38 15.21
CA VAL A 149 8.75 -11.77 16.35
C VAL A 149 7.69 -11.14 17.28
N PRO A 150 7.09 -11.92 18.20
CA PRO A 150 6.01 -11.44 19.07
C PRO A 150 6.40 -10.25 19.94
N ASP A 151 7.66 -10.18 20.35
CA ASP A 151 8.21 -9.20 21.30
C ASP A 151 8.67 -7.90 20.63
N LEU A 152 8.20 -7.65 19.40
CA LEU A 152 8.63 -6.54 18.55
C LEU A 152 8.26 -5.17 19.15
N THR A 153 9.28 -4.40 19.53
CA THR A 153 9.12 -3.03 20.02
C THR A 153 8.97 -2.00 18.89
N ASP A 154 8.39 -0.85 19.19
CA ASP A 154 8.32 0.30 18.26
C ASP A 154 9.72 0.75 17.80
N TYR A 155 10.70 0.73 18.70
CA TYR A 155 12.07 1.11 18.37
C TYR A 155 12.68 0.15 17.34
N GLN A 156 12.58 -1.17 17.56
CA GLN A 156 13.05 -2.19 16.62
C GLN A 156 12.31 -2.07 15.27
N TRP A 157 11.03 -1.73 15.28
CA TRP A 157 10.28 -1.49 14.06
C TRP A 157 10.83 -0.29 13.26
N TYR A 158 10.81 0.90 13.84
CA TYR A 158 11.14 2.13 13.10
C TYR A 158 12.63 2.29 12.80
N LYS A 159 13.52 1.83 13.69
CA LYS A 159 14.98 1.90 13.49
C LYS A 159 15.58 0.65 12.85
N GLY A 160 14.83 -0.45 12.79
CA GLY A 160 15.27 -1.71 12.20
C GLY A 160 14.57 -2.01 10.88
N TYR A 161 13.34 -2.51 10.94
CA TYR A 161 12.63 -3.05 9.77
C TYR A 161 12.09 -1.98 8.81
N ALA A 162 11.56 -0.88 9.33
CA ALA A 162 11.02 0.20 8.50
C ALA A 162 12.14 0.92 7.71
N ASP A 163 13.31 1.10 8.33
CA ASP A 163 14.51 1.63 7.67
C ASP A 163 14.96 0.75 6.49
N VAL A 164 14.85 -0.58 6.63
CA VAL A 164 15.11 -1.51 5.53
C VAL A 164 14.11 -1.30 4.38
N ILE A 165 12.81 -1.16 4.66
CA ILE A 165 11.81 -0.84 3.63
C ILE A 165 12.18 0.46 2.90
N ASP A 166 12.53 1.52 3.63
CA ASP A 166 12.87 2.82 3.05
C ASP A 166 14.13 2.75 2.18
N LYS A 167 15.16 2.01 2.63
CA LYS A 167 16.38 1.75 1.84
C LYS A 167 16.08 0.96 0.57
N LEU A 168 15.24 -0.06 0.64
CA LEU A 168 14.84 -0.87 -0.51
C LEU A 168 14.06 -0.05 -1.54
N VAL A 169 13.10 0.76 -1.09
CA VAL A 169 12.37 1.70 -1.96
C VAL A 169 13.35 2.69 -2.62
N THR A 170 14.26 3.27 -1.82
CA THR A 170 15.25 4.22 -2.33
C THR A 170 16.14 3.59 -3.38
N LYS A 171 16.55 2.33 -3.17
CA LYS A 171 17.34 1.57 -4.14
C LYS A 171 16.58 1.41 -5.46
N CYS A 172 15.28 1.12 -5.44
CA CYS A 172 14.49 1.06 -6.67
C CYS A 172 14.53 2.37 -7.47
N TRP A 173 14.36 3.51 -6.80
CA TRP A 173 14.45 4.83 -7.46
C TRP A 173 15.84 5.12 -8.03
N GLN A 174 16.89 4.71 -7.32
CA GLN A 174 18.28 4.87 -7.80
C GLN A 174 18.52 4.05 -9.08
N GLU A 175 18.05 2.81 -9.12
CA GLU A 175 18.18 1.94 -10.30
C GLU A 175 17.38 2.47 -11.48
N GLU A 176 16.18 2.99 -11.26
CA GLU A 176 15.38 3.64 -12.30
C GLU A 176 16.08 4.88 -12.88
N ALA A 177 16.58 5.76 -12.01
CA ALA A 177 17.31 6.94 -12.42
C ALA A 177 18.61 6.60 -13.17
N TYR A 178 19.33 5.56 -12.74
CA TYR A 178 20.51 5.06 -13.44
C TYR A 178 20.16 4.53 -14.83
N ALA A 179 19.10 3.72 -14.94
CA ALA A 179 18.64 3.19 -16.22
C ALA A 179 18.22 4.30 -17.18
N GLU A 180 17.47 5.30 -16.70
CA GLU A 180 17.09 6.47 -17.48
C GLU A 180 18.33 7.26 -17.96
N ALA A 181 19.33 7.44 -17.11
CA ALA A 181 20.57 8.11 -17.47
C ALA A 181 21.34 7.35 -18.57
N GLN A 182 21.38 6.02 -18.53
CA GLN A 182 22.02 5.24 -19.60
C GLN A 182 21.22 5.31 -20.91
N LEU A 183 19.88 5.24 -20.84
CA LEU A 183 19.01 5.37 -22.02
C LEU A 183 19.22 6.72 -22.72
N ARG A 184 19.35 7.81 -21.96
CA ARG A 184 19.60 9.15 -22.51
C ARG A 184 20.95 9.27 -23.24
N LYS A 185 21.95 8.45 -22.91
CA LYS A 185 23.25 8.44 -23.60
C LYS A 185 23.22 7.77 -24.97
N VAL A 186 22.25 6.87 -25.20
CA VAL A 186 22.13 6.11 -26.46
C VAL A 186 21.03 6.64 -27.37
N THR A 187 20.08 7.41 -26.82
CA THR A 187 18.96 8.00 -27.57
C THR A 187 19.19 9.45 -27.98
N ARG A 188 20.27 10.08 -27.52
CA ARG A 188 20.70 11.43 -27.87
C ARG A 188 22.14 11.38 -28.38
#